data_AF-A0AAD4XB39-F1
#
_entry.id   AF-A0AAD4XB39-F1
#
_cell.length_a   1.000
_cell.length_b   1.000
_cell.length_c   1.000
_cell.angle_alpha   90.00
_cell.angle_beta   90.00
_cell.angle_gamma   90.00
#
_symmetry.space_group_name_H-M   'P 1'
#
loop_
_entity.id
_entity.type
_entity.pdbx_description
1 polymer ?
#
loop_
_entity_poly.entity_id
_entity_poly.type
_entity_poly.pdbx_seq_one_letter_code
_entity_poly.pdbx_strand_id
1 'polypeptide(L)'
;MRAPDYILEEDLALVTAYINFGGDGVVGVQQRKGKLWGKIIPYFNEKTKNPYNRNQHSLENRLLVIKKETRNFVSLIGRVYRKKGSGWSPEDL
;
A
#
# COMPACT_ATOMS: atom_id res chain seq x y z
N MET A 1 -20.10 -5.20 16.71
CA MET A 1 -18.86 -6.00 16.87
C MET A 1 -17.80 -5.36 15.97
N ARG A 2 -16.62 -5.03 16.48
CA ARG A 2 -15.52 -4.44 15.68
C ARG A 2 -14.87 -5.55 14.86
N ALA A 3 -14.60 -5.31 13.57
CA ALA A 3 -13.83 -6.25 12.77
C ALA A 3 -12.44 -6.46 13.40
N PRO A 4 -11.87 -7.68 13.34
CA PRO A 4 -10.53 -7.96 13.86
C PRO A 4 -9.49 -7.12 13.10
N ASP A 5 -8.24 -7.15 13.57
CA ASP A 5 -7.14 -6.51 12.82
C ASP A 5 -6.96 -7.13 11.43
N TYR A 6 -6.27 -6.40 10.56
CA TYR A 6 -6.00 -6.87 9.20
C TYR A 6 -5.01 -8.03 9.23
N ILE A 7 -5.33 -9.10 8.51
CA ILE A 7 -4.42 -10.24 8.30
C ILE A 7 -3.54 -10.02 7.06
N LEU A 8 -2.50 -10.83 6.92
CA LEU A 8 -1.54 -10.75 5.82
C LEU A 8 -2.21 -10.81 4.45
N GLU A 9 -3.19 -11.69 4.28
CA GLU A 9 -3.93 -11.89 3.03
C GLU A 9 -4.76 -10.65 2.66
N GLU A 10 -5.35 -9.98 3.65
CA GLU A 10 -6.07 -8.72 3.43
C GLU A 10 -5.10 -7.60 3.00
N ASP A 11 -3.96 -7.48 3.68
CA ASP A 11 -2.94 -6.49 3.32
C ASP A 11 -2.36 -6.74 1.92
N LEU A 12 -2.04 -7.99 1.59
CA LEU A 12 -1.56 -8.39 0.26
C LEU A 12 -2.58 -8.06 -0.82
N ALA A 13 -3.86 -8.39 -0.61
CA ALA A 13 -4.91 -8.07 -1.56
C ALA A 13 -5.07 -6.56 -1.76
N LEU A 14 -5.06 -5.78 -0.67
CA LEU A 14 -5.21 -4.33 -0.69
C LEU A 14 -4.02 -3.65 -1.39
N VAL A 15 -2.79 -4.05 -1.08
CA VAL A 15 -1.58 -3.50 -1.70
C VAL A 15 -1.51 -3.88 -3.17
N THR A 16 -1.82 -5.13 -3.52
CA THR A 16 -1.85 -5.58 -4.93
C THR A 16 -2.86 -4.78 -5.74
N ALA A 17 -4.07 -4.58 -5.21
CA ALA A 17 -5.08 -3.74 -5.85
C ALA A 17 -4.58 -2.30 -6.06
N TYR A 18 -3.95 -1.72 -5.04
CA TYR A 18 -3.41 -0.36 -5.13
C TYR A 18 -2.28 -0.25 -6.16
N ILE A 19 -1.39 -1.23 -6.27
CA ILE A 19 -0.33 -1.23 -7.29
C ILE A 19 -0.94 -1.34 -8.69
N ASN A 20 -1.87 -2.28 -8.89
CA ASN A 20 -2.47 -2.54 -10.19
C ASN A 20 -3.36 -1.39 -10.70
N PHE A 21 -4.05 -0.68 -9.81
CA PHE A 21 -5.03 0.34 -10.20
C PHE A 21 -4.66 1.76 -9.81
N GLY A 22 -3.78 1.92 -8.83
CA GLY A 22 -3.27 3.22 -8.36
C GLY A 22 -1.92 3.61 -8.98
N GLY A 23 -1.26 2.68 -9.69
CA GLY A 23 0.03 2.87 -10.36
C GLY A 23 -0.02 3.59 -11.72
N ASP A 24 -1.20 3.74 -12.34
CA ASP A 24 -1.39 4.45 -13.64
C ASP A 24 -1.24 5.99 -13.53
N GLY A 25 -0.36 6.46 -12.64
CA GLY A 25 -0.06 7.87 -12.36
C GLY A 25 1.03 8.48 -13.24
N VAL A 26 1.35 7.89 -14.41
CA VAL A 26 2.13 8.61 -15.44
C VAL A 26 1.29 9.72 -16.09
N VAL A 27 -0.03 9.74 -15.91
CA VAL A 27 -0.88 10.83 -16.39
C VAL A 27 -1.53 11.53 -15.21
N GLY A 28 -1.29 12.84 -15.15
CA GLY A 28 -1.56 13.70 -14.02
C GLY A 28 -3.02 13.69 -13.55
N VAL A 29 -3.19 14.20 -12.32
CA VAL A 29 -4.23 15.16 -11.97
C VAL A 29 -5.64 14.74 -12.44
N GLN A 30 -6.41 14.11 -11.54
CA GLN A 30 -7.90 13.97 -11.58
C GLN A 30 -8.54 12.62 -11.98
N GLN A 31 -8.01 11.46 -11.59
CA GLN A 31 -8.90 10.30 -11.42
C GLN A 31 -9.58 10.40 -10.05
N ARG A 32 -10.80 10.98 -10.05
CA ARG A 32 -11.67 11.15 -8.86
C ARG A 32 -11.54 9.93 -7.94
N LYS A 33 -11.22 10.12 -6.65
CA LYS A 33 -11.02 9.03 -5.65
C LYS A 33 -12.03 7.87 -5.79
N GLY A 34 -13.29 8.18 -6.13
CA GLY A 34 -14.33 7.18 -6.41
C GLY A 34 -14.02 6.19 -7.54
N LYS A 35 -13.34 6.60 -8.62
CA LYS A 35 -12.93 5.69 -9.72
C LYS A 35 -11.88 4.68 -9.28
N LEU A 36 -10.94 5.08 -8.43
CA LEU A 36 -9.91 4.20 -7.90
C LEU A 36 -10.50 3.16 -6.95
N TRP A 37 -11.29 3.62 -5.96
CA TRP A 37 -11.94 2.72 -5.01
C TRP A 37 -13.00 1.83 -5.65
N GLY A 38 -13.63 2.29 -6.74
CA GLY A 38 -14.48 1.46 -7.59
C GLY A 38 -13.77 0.27 -8.24
N LYS A 39 -12.44 0.28 -8.35
CA LYS A 39 -11.64 -0.89 -8.80
C LYS A 39 -11.03 -1.68 -7.64
N ILE A 40 -10.56 -0.98 -6.60
CA ILE A 40 -9.93 -1.62 -5.43
C ILE A 40 -10.92 -2.48 -4.65
N ILE A 41 -12.13 -1.98 -4.36
CA ILE A 41 -13.11 -2.69 -3.52
C ILE A 41 -13.55 -4.02 -4.16
N PRO A 42 -13.95 -4.06 -5.45
CA PRO A 42 -14.29 -5.34 -6.09
C PRO A 42 -13.14 -6.33 -6.08
N TYR A 43 -11.91 -5.89 -6.40
CA TYR A 43 -10.73 -6.75 -6.39
C TYR A 43 -10.46 -7.31 -5.00
N PHE A 44 -10.48 -6.46 -3.97
CA PHE A 44 -10.28 -6.88 -2.58
C PHE A 44 -11.32 -7.91 -2.17
N ASN A 45 -12.60 -7.65 -2.43
CA ASN A 45 -13.69 -8.56 -2.08
C ASN A 45 -13.57 -9.90 -2.81
N GLU A 46 -13.15 -9.91 -4.07
CA GLU A 46 -12.95 -11.14 -4.85
C GLU A 46 -11.86 -12.03 -4.22
N LYS A 47 -10.73 -11.43 -3.83
CA LYS A 47 -9.57 -12.14 -3.29
C LYS A 47 -9.72 -12.58 -1.85
N THR A 48 -10.36 -11.77 -1.00
CA THR A 48 -10.45 -12.05 0.45
C THR A 48 -11.80 -12.66 0.86
N LYS A 49 -12.80 -12.62 -0.02
CA LYS A 49 -14.22 -12.87 0.30
C LYS A 49 -14.82 -11.89 1.31
N ASN A 50 -14.03 -10.91 1.77
CA ASN A 50 -14.36 -9.86 2.72
C ASN A 50 -15.27 -10.32 3.88
N PRO A 51 -14.87 -11.35 4.66
CA PRO A 51 -15.70 -11.91 5.72
C PRO A 51 -16.04 -10.89 6.82
N TYR A 52 -15.23 -9.83 6.94
CA TYR A 52 -15.37 -8.80 7.96
C TYR A 52 -16.06 -7.52 7.48
N ASN A 53 -16.59 -7.51 6.24
CA ASN A 53 -17.29 -6.37 5.65
C ASN A 53 -16.49 -5.06 5.73
N ARG A 54 -15.18 -5.11 5.44
CA ARG A 54 -14.30 -3.94 5.32
C ARG A 54 -14.90 -2.99 4.29
N ASN A 55 -15.08 -1.73 4.68
CA ASN A 55 -15.62 -0.68 3.82
C ASN A 55 -14.49 0.20 3.26
N GLN A 56 -14.82 1.09 2.32
CA GLN A 56 -13.83 1.97 1.71
C GLN A 56 -13.00 2.73 2.75
N HIS A 57 -13.65 3.31 3.76
CA HIS A 57 -12.97 4.11 4.77
C HIS A 57 -11.98 3.28 5.59
N SER A 58 -12.34 2.06 5.99
CA SER A 58 -11.43 1.19 6.73
C SER A 58 -10.23 0.76 5.88
N LEU A 59 -10.44 0.49 4.59
CA LEU A 59 -9.39 0.12 3.65
C LEU A 59 -8.47 1.31 3.33
N GLU A 60 -9.03 2.52 3.16
CA GLU A 60 -8.28 3.77 3.01
C GLU A 60 -7.34 3.98 4.19
N ASN A 61 -7.84 3.86 5.42
CA ASN A 61 -7.04 4.04 6.62
C ASN A 61 -5.93 2.99 6.72
N ARG A 62 -6.22 1.72 6.40
CA ARG A 62 -5.20 0.67 6.41
C ARG A 62 -4.10 0.92 5.38
N LEU A 63 -4.50 1.30 4.16
CA LEU A 63 -3.57 1.62 3.08
C LEU A 63 -2.69 2.84 3.43
N LEU A 64 -3.24 3.86 4.10
CA LEU A 64 -2.47 5.00 4.60
C LEU A 64 -1.41 4.58 5.62
N VAL A 65 -1.74 3.68 6.55
CA VAL A 65 -0.79 3.13 7.52
C VAL A 65 0.34 2.39 6.80
N ILE A 66 0.01 1.47 5.88
CA ILE A 66 1.02 0.72 5.10
C ILE A 66 1.93 1.69 4.35
N LYS A 67 1.37 2.66 3.61
CA LYS A 67 2.14 3.66 2.86
C LYS A 67 3.07 4.47 3.75
N LYS A 68 2.64 4.84 4.96
CA LYS A 68 3.45 5.58 5.93
C LYS A 68 4.63 4.73 6.39
N GLU A 69 4.40 3.49 6.78
CA GLU A 69 5.47 2.59 7.25
C GLU A 69 6.46 2.25 6.12
N THR A 70 5.97 1.99 4.90
CA THR A 70 6.83 1.80 3.72
C THR A 70 7.68 3.04 3.46
N ARG A 71 7.10 4.25 3.53
CA ARG A 71 7.86 5.50 3.34
C ARG A 71 8.93 5.69 4.41
N ASN A 72 8.61 5.35 5.67
CA ASN A 72 9.57 5.41 6.77
C ASN A 72 10.73 4.44 6.52
N PHE A 73 10.44 3.19 6.15
CA PHE A 73 11.44 2.19 5.82
C PHE A 73 12.36 2.65 4.68
N VAL A 74 11.79 3.09 3.56
CA VAL A 74 12.55 3.62 2.41
C VAL A 74 13.41 4.83 2.83
N SER A 75 12.89 5.70 3.70
CA SER A 75 13.64 6.86 4.21
C SER A 75 14.84 6.45 5.08
N LEU A 76 14.68 5.43 5.93
CA LEU A 76 15.77 4.88 6.75
C LEU A 76 16.88 4.30 5.86
N ILE A 77 16.52 3.43 4.91
CA ILE A 77 17.45 2.87 3.93
C ILE A 77 18.14 3.99 3.14
N GLY A 78 17.38 4.98 2.66
CA GLY A 78 17.94 6.13 1.96
C GLY A 78 18.94 6.96 2.78
N ARG A 79 18.78 7.02 4.12
CA ARG A 79 19.77 7.68 5.01
C ARG A 79 21.06 6.87 5.10
N VAL A 80 20.99 5.54 5.17
CA VAL A 80 22.17 4.66 5.16
C VAL A 80 22.92 4.82 3.84
N TYR A 81 22.21 4.69 2.71
CA TYR A 81 22.81 4.86 1.37
C TYR A 81 23.51 6.20 1.17
N ARG A 82 23.02 7.30 1.77
CA ARG A 82 23.67 8.62 1.65
C ARG A 82 24.97 8.74 2.44
N LYS A 83 25.24 7.83 3.38
CA LYS A 83 26.51 7.76 4.12
C LYS A 83 27.59 6.94 3.41
N LYS A 84 27.32 6.43 2.20
CA LYS A 84 28.28 5.67 1.41
C LYS A 84 29.58 6.47 1.21
N GLY A 85 30.69 5.89 1.64
CA GLY A 85 32.05 6.38 1.34
C GLY A 85 32.63 5.69 0.11
N SER A 86 33.85 6.05 -0.26
CA SER A 86 34.62 5.30 -1.25
C SER A 86 34.83 3.86 -0.78
N GLY A 87 34.54 2.87 -1.62
CA GLY A 87 34.66 1.44 -1.29
C GLY A 87 33.39 0.79 -0.75
N TRP A 88 32.28 1.53 -0.63
CA TRP A 88 30.99 0.97 -0.18
C TRP A 88 30.36 0.08 -1.26
N SER A 89 29.87 -1.09 -0.84
CA SER A 89 29.24 -2.11 -1.67
C SER A 89 27.81 -2.39 -1.21
N PRO A 90 26.91 -2.90 -2.08
CA PRO A 90 25.55 -3.27 -1.67
C PRO A 90 25.48 -4.29 -0.52
N GLU A 91 26.53 -5.09 -0.34
CA GLU A 91 26.67 -6.04 0.78
C GLU A 91 26.84 -5.35 2.15
N ASP A 92 27.16 -4.05 2.17
CA ASP A 92 27.32 -3.24 3.39
C ASP A 92 25.98 -2.60 3.86
N LEU A 93 24.84 -3.02 3.31
CA LEU A 93 23.50 -2.51 3.64
C LEU A 93 22.81 -3.29 4.77
#